data_AF-A0A924TGG0-F1
#
_entry.id   AF-A0A924TGG0-F1
#
_cell.length_a   1.000
_cell.length_b   1.000
_cell.length_c   1.000
_cell.angle_alpha   90.00
_cell.angle_beta   90.00
_cell.angle_gamma   90.00
#
_symmetry.space_group_name_H-M   'P 1'
#
loop_
_entity.id
_entity.type
_entity.pdbx_description
1 polymer ?
#
loop_
_entity_poly.entity_id
_entity_poly.type
_entity_poly.pdbx_seq_one_letter_code
_entity_poly.pdbx_strand_id
1 'polypeptide(L)'
;MHWYNQDRRHSAIRFVTPQERREGLEGCLLQRRVDVFMAANQQRWSGPTKNWQPVRVVHLNSDQSSAKKIRQKEMRPELKQAA
;
A
#
# COMPACT_ATOMS: atom_id res chain seq x y z
N MET A 1 -0.28 18.54 -11.16
CA MET A 1 -1.16 17.35 -11.33
C MET A 1 -0.46 16.18 -12.00
N HIS A 2 0.28 16.41 -13.09
CA HIS A 2 1.02 15.38 -13.82
C HIS A 2 1.86 14.46 -12.92
N TRP A 3 2.69 15.07 -12.06
CA TRP A 3 3.56 14.32 -11.15
C TRP A 3 2.85 13.29 -10.28
N TYR A 4 1.67 13.60 -9.74
CA TYR A 4 0.93 12.65 -8.89
C TYR A 4 0.39 11.45 -9.69
N ASN A 5 -0.06 11.69 -10.93
CA ASN A 5 -0.74 10.68 -11.73
C ASN A 5 0.19 9.87 -12.63
N GLN A 6 1.30 10.45 -13.07
CA GLN A 6 2.16 9.87 -14.12
C GLN A 6 3.55 9.52 -13.60
N ASP A 7 4.13 10.33 -12.73
CA ASP A 7 5.51 10.15 -12.29
C ASP A 7 5.60 9.43 -10.94
N ARG A 8 4.70 9.78 -10.02
CA ARG A 8 4.69 9.24 -8.65
C ARG A 8 4.08 7.85 -8.64
N ARG A 9 4.89 6.90 -8.17
CA ARG A 9 4.45 5.55 -7.82
C ARG A 9 3.92 5.52 -6.40
N HIS A 10 2.69 5.03 -6.22
CA HIS A 10 2.02 5.05 -4.92
C HIS A 10 2.06 3.68 -4.26
N SER A 11 2.47 3.65 -2.99
CA SER A 11 2.58 2.41 -2.21
C SER A 11 1.25 1.67 -2.07
N ALA A 12 0.13 2.40 -1.99
CA ALA A 12 -1.23 1.85 -1.91
C ALA A 12 -1.60 0.97 -3.12
N ILE A 13 -1.05 1.27 -4.30
CA ILE A 13 -1.21 0.50 -5.54
C ILE A 13 0.11 -0.20 -5.92
N ARG A 14 0.86 -0.68 -4.92
CA ARG A 14 2.09 -1.46 -5.12
C ARG A 14 3.12 -0.78 -6.02
N PHE A 15 3.26 0.53 -5.86
CA PHE A 15 4.24 1.35 -6.59
C PHE A 15 4.03 1.32 -8.10
N VAL A 16 2.78 1.29 -8.56
CA VAL A 16 2.43 1.72 -9.93
C VAL A 16 1.89 3.14 -9.90
N THR A 17 1.80 3.79 -11.05
CA THR A 17 1.22 5.12 -11.18
C THR A 17 -0.30 5.00 -11.38
N PRO A 18 -1.09 6.00 -10.97
CA PRO A 18 -2.53 5.98 -11.22
C PRO A 18 -2.85 5.87 -12.71
N GLN A 19 -2.03 6.45 -13.57
CA GLN A 19 -2.18 6.33 -15.02
C GLN A 19 -1.90 4.91 -15.52
N GLU A 20 -0.78 4.28 -15.13
CA GLU A 20 -0.43 2.89 -15.50
C GLU A 20 -1.55 1.93 -15.10
N ARG A 21 -2.16 2.15 -13.93
CA ARG A 21 -3.31 1.36 -13.46
C ARG A 21 -4.56 1.59 -14.29
N ARG A 22 -4.86 2.86 -14.65
CA ARG A 22 -6.01 3.21 -15.51
C ARG A 22 -5.87 2.59 -16.90
N GLU A 23 -4.66 2.46 -17.40
CA GLU A 23 -4.33 1.81 -18.67
C GLU A 23 -4.30 0.27 -18.59
N GLY A 24 -4.50 -0.31 -17.39
CA GLY A 24 -4.50 -1.76 -17.19
C GLY A 24 -3.10 -2.40 -17.18
N LEU A 25 -2.04 -1.59 -17.14
CA LEU A 25 -0.64 -2.06 -17.19
C LEU A 25 -0.15 -2.63 -15.85
N GLU A 26 -0.89 -2.40 -14.76
CA GLU A 26 -0.54 -2.83 -13.39
C GLU A 26 -0.15 -4.31 -13.33
N GLY A 27 -0.92 -5.20 -13.96
CA GLY A 27 -0.64 -6.65 -13.92
C GLY A 27 0.71 -7.02 -14.55
N CYS A 28 1.00 -6.49 -15.74
CA CYS A 28 2.27 -6.74 -16.44
C CYS A 28 3.47 -6.19 -15.66
N LEU A 29 3.34 -4.97 -15.11
CA LEU A 29 4.41 -4.35 -14.32
C LEU A 29 4.70 -5.11 -13.04
N LEU A 30 3.66 -5.59 -12.35
CA LEU A 30 3.81 -6.37 -11.13
C LEU A 30 4.40 -7.76 -11.40
N GLN A 31 4.00 -8.42 -12.48
CA GLN A 31 4.57 -9.72 -12.86
C GLN A 31 6.07 -9.61 -13.13
N ARG A 32 6.51 -8.61 -13.91
CA ARG A 32 7.94 -8.38 -14.17
C ARG A 32 8.75 -8.17 -12.88
N ARG A 33 8.14 -7.56 -11.86
CA ARG A 33 8.80 -7.38 -10.55
C ARG A 33 8.91 -8.70 -9.80
N VAL A 34 7.89 -9.55 -9.86
CA VAL A 34 7.98 -10.89 -9.29
C VAL A 34 9.18 -11.62 -9.90
N ASP A 35 9.32 -11.60 -11.22
CA ASP A 35 10.41 -12.29 -11.91
C ASP A 35 11.80 -11.79 -11.46
N VAL A 36 11.98 -10.46 -11.38
CA VAL A 36 13.24 -9.84 -10.91
C VAL A 36 13.53 -10.23 -9.45
N PHE A 37 12.53 -10.17 -8.57
CA PHE A 37 12.73 -10.52 -7.18
C PHE A 37 13.00 -12.02 -7.01
N MET A 38 12.29 -12.89 -7.72
CA MET A 38 12.53 -14.33 -7.68
C MET A 38 13.94 -14.69 -8.16
N ALA A 39 14.45 -14.01 -9.19
CA ALA A 39 15.83 -14.18 -9.64
C ALA A 39 16.86 -13.72 -8.58
N ALA A 40 16.56 -12.68 -7.81
CA ALA A 40 17.47 -12.11 -6.82
C ALA A 40 17.36 -12.74 -5.40
N ASN A 41 16.24 -13.41 -5.08
CA ASN A 41 15.91 -13.80 -3.71
C ASN A 41 16.84 -14.87 -3.13
N GLN A 42 17.55 -15.64 -3.95
CA GLN A 42 18.33 -16.78 -3.47
C GLN A 42 19.65 -16.40 -2.77
N GLN A 43 20.16 -15.17 -2.95
CA GLN A 43 21.53 -14.83 -2.54
C GLN A 43 21.64 -13.56 -1.68
N ARG A 44 20.54 -12.79 -1.49
CA ARG A 44 20.65 -11.42 -0.96
C ARG A 44 19.82 -11.11 0.29
N TRP A 45 18.71 -11.81 0.54
CA TRP A 45 17.83 -11.51 1.68
C TRP A 45 17.26 -12.79 2.30
N SER A 46 17.22 -12.86 3.62
CA SER A 46 16.48 -13.91 4.35
C SER A 46 15.04 -13.44 4.57
N GLY A 47 14.08 -14.02 3.84
CA GLY A 47 12.65 -13.77 4.06
C GLY A 47 11.76 -13.89 2.83
N PRO A 48 10.43 -13.78 3.00
CA PRO A 48 9.49 -13.79 1.90
C PRO A 48 9.63 -12.52 1.04
N THR A 49 9.49 -12.68 -0.27
CA THR A 49 9.43 -11.54 -1.19
C THR A 49 8.20 -10.66 -0.88
N LYS A 50 8.34 -9.35 -1.12
CA LYS A 50 7.22 -8.41 -1.00
C LYS A 50 6.01 -8.88 -1.81
N ASN A 51 4.80 -8.65 -1.28
CA ASN A 51 3.58 -8.97 -2.00
C ASN A 51 3.42 -8.06 -3.24
N TRP A 52 3.55 -8.66 -4.42
CA TRP A 52 3.38 -8.01 -5.72
C TRP A 52 2.04 -8.33 -6.38
N GLN A 53 1.07 -8.89 -5.67
CA GLN A 53 -0.28 -9.10 -6.22
C GLN A 53 -1.01 -7.76 -6.43
N PRO A 54 -1.80 -7.63 -7.52
CA PRO A 54 -2.55 -6.41 -7.81
C PRO A 54 -3.60 -6.12 -6.73
N VAL A 55 -3.79 -4.85 -6.42
CA VAL A 55 -4.73 -4.42 -5.38
C VAL A 55 -6.09 -4.14 -6.01
N ARG A 56 -7.11 -4.94 -5.70
CA ARG A 56 -8.44 -4.84 -6.34
C ARG A 56 -9.17 -3.54 -6.03
N VAL A 57 -9.19 -3.12 -4.77
CA VAL A 57 -9.93 -1.94 -4.31
C VAL A 57 -8.97 -1.00 -3.60
N VAL A 58 -8.99 0.27 -4.02
CA VAL A 58 -8.29 1.36 -3.35
C VAL A 58 -9.24 2.53 -3.18
N HIS A 59 -9.14 3.20 -2.04
CA HIS A 59 -9.91 4.40 -1.76
C HIS A 59 -9.06 5.62 -2.15
N LEU A 60 -9.54 6.43 -3.09
CA LEU A 60 -8.99 7.74 -3.35
C LEU A 60 -9.28 8.62 -2.13
N ASN A 61 -8.27 9.32 -1.59
CA ASN A 61 -8.34 10.20 -0.41
C ASN A 61 -9.76 10.74 -0.14
N SER A 62 -10.55 10.00 0.63
CA SER A 62 -11.83 10.47 1.14
C SER A 62 -11.51 11.40 2.31
N ASP A 63 -12.03 12.63 2.28
CA ASP A 63 -11.82 13.63 3.33
C ASP A 63 -11.84 12.98 4.71
N GLN A 64 -10.82 13.30 5.49
CA GLN A 64 -10.38 12.69 6.75
C GLN A 64 -11.51 12.47 7.79
N SER A 65 -12.40 11.54 7.53
CA SER A 65 -13.51 11.17 8.42
C SER A 65 -13.27 9.84 9.11
N SER A 66 -12.38 8.98 8.58
CA SER A 66 -11.99 7.72 9.23
C SER A 66 -10.82 7.86 10.22
N ALA A 67 -10.00 8.91 10.11
CA ALA A 67 -8.91 9.21 11.05
C ALA A 67 -9.41 9.60 12.46
N LYS A 68 -10.70 9.94 12.63
CA LYS A 68 -11.27 10.25 13.95
C LYS A 68 -11.48 9.01 14.84
N LYS A 69 -11.53 7.79 14.30
CA LYS A 69 -11.82 6.60 15.12
C LYS A 69 -10.62 6.10 15.95
N ILE A 70 -9.39 6.32 15.50
CA ILE A 70 -8.20 5.86 16.24
C ILE A 70 -7.92 6.78 17.43
N ARG A 71 -8.10 8.10 17.29
CA ARG A 71 -7.94 9.07 18.40
C ARG A 71 -8.97 8.93 19.53
N GLN A 72 -10.17 8.41 19.27
CA GLN A 72 -11.17 8.20 20.34
C GLN A 72 -10.82 7.01 21.25
N LYS A 73 -10.02 6.04 20.77
CA LYS A 73 -9.63 4.88 21.58
C LYS A 73 -8.63 5.23 22.68
N GLU A 74 -7.84 6.28 22.49
CA GLU A 74 -6.89 6.81 23.49
C GLU A 74 -7.54 7.76 24.51
N MET A 75 -8.81 8.14 24.32
CA MET A 75 -9.52 9.13 25.15
C MET A 75 -10.60 8.56 26.08
N ARG A 76 -10.68 7.23 26.26
CA ARG A 76 -11.40 6.64 27.40
C ARG A 76 -10.37 6.13 28.42
N PRO A 77 -10.15 6.84 29.54
CA PRO A 77 -9.19 6.42 30.55
C PRO A 77 -9.74 5.20 31.28
N GLU A 78 -8.91 4.19 31.49
CA GLU A 78 -9.21 3.11 32.41
C GLU A 78 -9.16 3.64 33.85
N LEU A 79 -10.29 4.14 34.34
CA LEU A 79 -10.52 4.28 35.79
C LEU A 79 -10.59 2.88 36.39
N LYS A 80 -9.42 2.30 36.70
CA LYS A 80 -9.34 1.17 37.62
C LYS A 80 -9.40 1.75 39.04
N GLN A 81 -10.60 1.76 39.62
CA GLN A 81 -10.74 1.83 41.08
C GLN A 81 -10.12 0.57 41.67
N ALA A 82 -9.13 0.77 42.54
CA ALA A 82 -8.65 -0.25 43.45
C ALA A 82 -9.65 -0.40 44.60
N ALA A 83 -9.95 -1.65 44.96
CA ALA A 83 -10.56 -2.05 46.22
C ALA A 83 -9.83 -3.31 46.70
#